data_AF-A0A954VR97-F1
#
_entry.id   AF-A0A954VR97-F1
#
_cell.length_a   1.000
_cell.length_b   1.000
_cell.length_c   1.000
_cell.angle_alpha   90.00
_cell.angle_beta   90.00
_cell.angle_gamma   90.00
#
_symmetry.space_group_name_H-M   'P 1'
#
loop_
_entity.id
_entity.type
_entity.pdbx_description
1 polymer ?
#
loop_
_entity_poly.entity_id
_entity_poly.type
_entity_poly.pdbx_seq_one_letter_code
_entity_poly.pdbx_strand_id
1 'polypeptide(L)'
;MSNFPTLFRRAISLRCPRCGKGKLYETWFRMFKKCPECGLVYERETGFYLGAIYFNYGLTALIISIAYPLLVFKWRYDSQQVLWGLLAFAVVFPLLYYRRARSMWLGFDFLVDPRKLQETEAQTKN
;
A
#
# COMPACT_ATOMS: atom_id res chain seq x y z
N MET A 1 4.38 -6.82 -21.62
CA MET A 1 5.32 -6.58 -20.52
C MET A 1 5.00 -5.20 -19.93
N SER A 2 4.36 -5.16 -18.76
CA SER A 2 4.01 -3.90 -18.10
C SER A 2 5.21 -3.35 -17.37
N ASN A 3 5.73 -2.21 -17.83
CA ASN A 3 6.89 -1.54 -17.24
C ASN A 3 6.65 -1.22 -15.75
N PHE A 4 7.61 -1.54 -14.89
CA PHE A 4 7.61 -1.19 -13.47
C PHE A 4 7.16 0.27 -13.17
N PRO A 5 7.65 1.31 -13.88
CA PRO A 5 7.23 2.70 -13.62
C PRO A 5 5.75 2.97 -13.91
N THR A 6 5.12 2.30 -14.88
CA THR A 6 3.69 2.51 -15.16
C THR A 6 2.81 1.86 -14.10
N LEU A 7 3.23 0.72 -13.55
CA LEU A 7 2.56 0.05 -12.43
C LEU A 7 2.67 0.85 -11.14
N PHE A 8 3.85 1.39 -10.85
CA PHE A 8 4.04 2.27 -9.70
C PHE A 8 3.17 3.54 -9.79
N ARG A 9 3.11 4.17 -10.98
CA ARG A 9 2.21 5.32 -11.22
C ARG A 9 0.74 4.95 -11.02
N ARG A 10 0.31 3.77 -11.48
CA ARG A 10 -1.06 3.27 -11.30
C ARG A 10 -1.37 3.00 -9.82
N ALA A 11 -0.42 2.45 -9.07
CA ALA A 11 -0.54 2.22 -7.64
C ALA A 11 -0.68 3.53 -6.85
N ILE A 12 0.12 4.55 -7.16
CA ILE A 12 -0.02 5.89 -6.54
C ILE A 12 -1.37 6.51 -6.91
N SER A 13 -1.82 6.32 -8.16
CA SER A 13 -3.10 6.83 -8.66
C SER A 13 -4.31 6.02 -8.18
N LEU A 14 -4.13 5.00 -7.33
CA LEU A 14 -5.19 4.12 -6.81
C LEU A 14 -5.99 3.44 -7.94
N ARG A 15 -5.31 3.09 -9.04
CA ARG A 15 -5.90 2.46 -10.22
C ARG A 15 -5.47 1.00 -10.35
N CYS A 16 -6.30 0.24 -11.05
CA CYS A 16 -6.04 -1.17 -11.36
C CYS A 16 -4.65 -1.36 -11.99
N PRO A 17 -3.81 -2.27 -11.48
CA PRO A 17 -2.48 -2.53 -12.05
C PRO A 17 -2.55 -3.10 -13.48
N ARG A 18 -3.57 -3.92 -13.77
CA ARG A 18 -3.80 -4.54 -15.09
C ARG A 18 -4.30 -3.54 -16.13
N CYS A 19 -5.50 -2.99 -15.94
CA CYS A 19 -6.14 -2.13 -16.95
C CYS A 19 -5.80 -0.63 -16.82
N GLY A 20 -5.35 -0.16 -15.66
CA GLY A 20 -5.05 1.26 -15.42
C GLY A 20 -6.25 2.21 -15.43
N LYS A 21 -7.47 1.70 -15.66
CA LYS A 21 -8.72 2.48 -15.73
C LYS A 21 -9.60 2.32 -14.49
N GLY A 22 -9.77 1.08 -14.02
CA GLY A 22 -10.62 0.79 -12.86
C GLY A 22 -10.10 1.38 -11.56
N LYS A 23 -11.01 1.93 -10.75
CA LYS A 23 -10.70 2.45 -9.41
C LYS A 23 -10.55 1.29 -8.42
N LEU A 24 -9.56 1.35 -7.53
CA LEU A 24 -9.44 0.37 -6.45
C LEU A 24 -10.51 0.54 -5.38
N TYR A 25 -10.87 1.78 -5.07
CA TYR A 25 -11.72 2.12 -3.93
C TYR A 25 -13.09 2.60 -4.41
N GLU A 26 -14.14 2.00 -3.85
CA GLU A 26 -15.55 2.41 -4.00
C GLU A 26 -15.85 3.60 -3.10
N THR A 27 -15.33 3.57 -1.86
CA THR A 27 -15.47 4.63 -0.85
C THR A 27 -14.10 4.90 -0.22
N TRP A 28 -13.98 5.91 0.62
CA TRP A 28 -12.72 6.23 1.29
C TRP A 28 -12.13 5.04 2.08
N PHE A 29 -12.99 4.19 2.64
CA PHE A 29 -12.62 2.98 3.39
C PHE A 29 -12.96 1.66 2.70
N ARG A 30 -13.81 1.68 1.65
CA ARG A 30 -14.31 0.46 1.02
C ARG A 30 -13.60 0.22 -0.31
N MET A 31 -12.88 -0.89 -0.39
CA MET A 31 -12.19 -1.35 -1.60
C MET A 31 -13.10 -2.27 -2.41
N PHE A 32 -13.07 -2.17 -3.73
CA PHE A 32 -13.79 -3.11 -4.59
C PHE A 32 -13.19 -4.51 -4.42
N LYS A 33 -14.03 -5.55 -4.47
CA LYS A 33 -13.54 -6.94 -4.52
C LYS A 33 -12.95 -7.28 -5.89
N LYS A 34 -13.54 -6.72 -6.95
CA LYS A 34 -13.16 -6.94 -8.35
C LYS A 34 -13.10 -5.60 -9.09
N CYS A 35 -12.20 -5.49 -10.06
CA CYS A 35 -12.12 -4.32 -10.92
C CYS A 35 -13.38 -4.22 -11.79
N PRO A 36 -14.08 -3.07 -11.82
CA PRO A 36 -15.30 -2.91 -12.63
C PRO A 36 -15.04 -2.98 -14.15
N GLU A 37 -13.83 -2.58 -14.59
CA GLU A 37 -13.48 -2.51 -16.01
C GLU A 37 -12.95 -3.83 -16.60
N CYS A 38 -12.14 -4.58 -15.84
CA CYS A 38 -11.45 -5.77 -16.36
C CYS A 38 -11.72 -7.05 -15.57
N GLY A 39 -12.55 -6.99 -14.52
CA GLY A 39 -12.89 -8.14 -13.69
C GLY A 39 -11.81 -8.61 -12.72
N LEU A 40 -10.66 -7.93 -12.66
CA LEU A 40 -9.53 -8.33 -11.81
C LEU A 40 -9.92 -8.40 -10.33
N VAL A 41 -9.80 -9.58 -9.72
CA VAL A 41 -10.01 -9.76 -8.27
C VAL A 41 -8.88 -9.05 -7.53
N TYR A 42 -9.21 -8.01 -6.75
CA TYR A 42 -8.20 -7.24 -6.01
C TYR A 42 -7.80 -7.91 -4.69
N GLU A 43 -8.60 -8.85 -4.21
CA GLU A 43 -8.44 -9.49 -2.91
C GLU A 43 -8.47 -11.00 -3.12
N ARG A 44 -7.28 -11.60 -3.25
CA ARG A 44 -7.11 -13.03 -3.53
C ARG A 44 -7.46 -13.91 -2.33
N GLU A 45 -6.97 -13.52 -1.15
CA GLU A 45 -6.95 -14.32 0.06
C GLU A 45 -7.21 -13.42 1.28
N THR A 46 -7.81 -13.96 2.35
CA THR A 46 -8.08 -13.22 3.60
C THR A 46 -6.81 -12.66 4.27
N GLY A 47 -5.64 -13.21 3.95
CA GLY A 47 -4.33 -12.77 4.43
C GLY A 47 -3.65 -11.66 3.61
N PHE A 48 -4.18 -11.26 2.46
CA PHE A 48 -3.52 -10.27 1.59
C PHE A 48 -3.29 -8.91 2.29
N TYR A 49 -4.15 -8.57 3.23
CA TYR A 49 -4.02 -7.37 4.06
C TYR A 49 -2.79 -7.36 4.95
N LEU A 50 -2.34 -8.52 5.42
CA LEU A 50 -1.19 -8.63 6.31
C LEU A 50 0.06 -8.10 5.60
N GLY A 51 0.26 -8.42 4.33
CA GLY A 51 1.37 -7.91 3.53
C GLY A 51 1.36 -6.38 3.42
N ALA A 52 0.20 -5.77 3.19
CA ALA A 52 0.05 -4.32 3.16
C ALA A 52 0.32 -3.66 4.54
N ILE A 53 -0.08 -4.32 5.63
CA ILE A 53 0.19 -3.88 7.00
C ILE A 53 1.70 -3.94 7.29
N TYR A 54 2.36 -5.05 6.97
CA TYR A 54 3.81 -5.20 7.17
C TYR A 54 4.60 -4.17 6.34
N PHE A 55 4.20 -3.92 5.10
CA PHE A 55 4.85 -2.91 4.26
C PHE A 55 4.69 -1.50 4.85
N ASN A 56 3.49 -1.16 5.34
CA ASN A 56 3.23 0.11 6.00
C ASN A 56 4.02 0.27 7.31
N TYR A 57 4.02 -0.77 8.14
CA TYR A 57 4.76 -0.82 9.39
C TYR A 57 6.27 -0.68 9.16
N GLY A 58 6.83 -1.47 8.24
CA GLY A 58 8.25 -1.40 7.89
C GLY A 58 8.67 -0.01 7.40
N LEU A 59 7.87 0.61 6.54
CA LEU A 59 8.13 1.97 6.07
C LEU A 59 8.07 3.00 7.20
N THR A 60 7.07 2.90 8.08
CA THR A 60 6.89 3.82 9.21
C THR A 60 8.04 3.68 10.21
N ALA A 61 8.40 2.45 10.57
CA ALA A 61 9.51 2.15 11.47
C ALA A 61 10.84 2.63 10.89
N LEU A 62 11.06 2.47 9.58
CA LEU A 62 12.24 2.97 8.90
C LEU A 62 12.32 4.51 8.96
N ILE A 63 11.22 5.20 8.68
CA ILE A 63 11.16 6.67 8.75
C ILE A 63 11.48 7.14 10.17
N ILE A 64 10.85 6.55 11.20
CA ILE A 64 11.07 6.92 12.60
C ILE A 64 12.52 6.66 13.02
N SER A 65 13.06 5.48 12.67
CA SER A 65 14.44 5.09 13.00
C SER A 65 15.48 6.03 12.39
N ILE A 66 15.20 6.60 11.21
CA ILE A 66 16.09 7.58 10.56
C ILE A 66 15.84 8.98 11.12
N ALA A 67 14.58 9.37 11.30
CA ALA A 67 14.20 10.73 11.69
C ALA A 67 14.62 11.06 13.14
N TYR A 68 14.50 10.12 14.07
CA TYR A 68 14.87 10.33 15.48
C TYR A 68 16.33 10.77 15.66
N PRO A 69 17.35 10.01 15.21
CA PRO A 69 18.73 10.45 15.35
C PRO A 69 19.03 11.72 14.55
N LEU A 70 18.39 11.93 13.40
CA LEU A 70 18.57 13.17 12.62
C LEU A 70 18.09 14.41 13.38
N LEU A 71 16.90 14.35 13.99
CA LEU A 71 16.32 15.48 14.71
C LEU A 71 17.07 15.78 16.02
N VAL A 72 17.49 14.73 16.73
CA VAL A 72 18.18 14.86 18.02
C VAL A 72 19.66 15.23 17.84
N PHE A 73 20.42 14.51 17.01
CA PHE A 73 21.87 14.72 16.90
C PHE A 73 22.24 15.87 15.95
N LYS A 74 21.55 16.02 14.82
CA LYS A 74 21.89 17.07 13.84
C LYS A 74 21.24 18.40 14.18
N TRP A 75 19.96 18.39 14.55
CA TRP A 75 19.18 19.60 14.75
C TRP A 75 19.07 20.06 16.22
N ARG A 76 19.57 19.24 17.15
CA ARG A 76 19.59 19.51 18.60
C ARG A 76 18.23 19.93 19.17
N TYR A 77 17.15 19.40 18.62
CA TYR A 77 15.82 19.59 19.22
C TYR A 77 15.72 18.90 20.57
N ASP A 78 14.85 19.42 21.42
CA ASP A 78 14.53 18.81 22.69
C ASP A 78 13.96 17.39 22.48
N SER A 79 14.57 16.41 23.15
CA SER A 79 14.24 14.99 22.98
C SER A 79 12.76 14.70 23.26
N GLN A 80 12.14 15.42 24.19
CA GLN A 80 10.74 15.23 24.55
C GLN A 80 9.81 15.71 23.42
N GLN A 81 10.10 16.86 22.80
CA GLN A 81 9.33 17.37 21.66
C GLN A 81 9.43 16.44 20.44
N VAL A 82 10.63 15.93 20.16
CA VAL A 82 10.87 14.99 19.05
C VAL A 82 10.12 13.68 19.27
N LEU A 83 10.10 13.16 20.50
CA LEU A 83 9.37 11.95 20.86
C LEU A 83 7.86 12.10 20.62
N TRP A 84 7.24 13.17 21.12
CA TRP A 84 5.81 13.43 20.92
C TRP A 84 5.46 13.63 19.44
N GLY A 85 6.31 14.34 18.69
CA GLY A 85 6.15 14.51 17.25
C GLY A 85 6.21 13.19 16.48
N LEU A 86 7.18 12.33 16.80
CA LEU A 86 7.33 11.00 16.18
C LEU A 86 6.20 10.06 16.59
N LEU A 87 5.71 10.15 17.83
CA LEU A 87 4.56 9.36 18.30
C LEU A 87 3.30 9.74 17.52
N ALA A 88 3.02 11.04 17.37
CA ALA A 88 1.91 11.53 16.56
C ALA A 88 2.05 11.08 15.10
N PHE A 89 3.26 11.17 14.54
CA PHE A 89 3.56 10.68 13.20
C PHE A 89 3.33 9.16 13.08
N ALA A 90 3.73 8.37 14.05
CA ALA A 90 3.58 6.92 14.08
C ALA A 90 2.12 6.46 14.05
N VAL A 91 1.18 7.30 14.47
CA VAL A 91 -0.26 7.00 14.40
C VAL A 91 -0.87 7.53 13.11
N VAL A 92 -0.61 8.81 12.78
CA VAL A 92 -1.26 9.50 11.66
C VAL A 92 -0.74 8.99 10.31
N PHE A 93 0.57 8.73 10.19
CA PHE A 93 1.18 8.32 8.94
C PHE A 93 0.66 6.94 8.48
N PRO A 94 0.65 5.88 9.31
CA PRO A 94 0.05 4.61 8.92
C PRO A 94 -1.41 4.73 8.50
N LEU A 95 -2.24 5.48 9.23
CA LEU A 95 -3.66 5.65 8.92
C LEU A 95 -3.87 6.26 7.53
N LEU A 96 -3.12 7.30 7.18
CA LEU A 96 -3.20 7.94 5.87
C LEU A 96 -2.53 7.11 4.76
N TYR A 97 -1.42 6.46 5.09
CA TYR A 97 -0.61 5.73 4.12
C TYR A 97 -1.11 4.31 3.86
N TYR A 98 -1.93 3.73 4.74
CA TYR A 98 -2.49 2.39 4.60
C TYR A 98 -3.18 2.20 3.24
N ARG A 99 -3.96 3.20 2.82
CA ARG A 99 -4.65 3.20 1.53
C ARG A 99 -3.69 3.05 0.34
N ARG A 100 -2.55 3.75 0.39
CA ARG A 100 -1.51 3.71 -0.64
C ARG A 100 -0.66 2.44 -0.54
N ALA A 101 -0.31 2.02 0.67
CA ALA A 101 0.42 0.78 0.94
C ALA A 101 -0.32 -0.42 0.35
N ARG A 102 -1.64 -0.50 0.54
CA ARG A 102 -2.46 -1.57 -0.03
C ARG A 102 -2.48 -1.55 -1.57
N SER A 103 -2.52 -0.37 -2.18
CA SER A 103 -2.45 -0.24 -3.63
C SER A 103 -1.05 -0.55 -4.20
N MET A 104 0.01 -0.19 -3.47
CA MET A 104 1.39 -0.52 -3.83
C MET A 104 1.64 -2.02 -3.72
N TRP A 105 1.19 -2.64 -2.62
CA TRP A 105 1.28 -4.08 -2.42
C TRP A 105 0.57 -4.85 -3.53
N LEU A 106 -0.64 -4.41 -3.94
CA LEU A 106 -1.34 -5.01 -5.07
C LEU A 106 -0.61 -4.85 -6.41
N GLY A 107 -0.01 -3.68 -6.65
CA GLY A 107 0.82 -3.47 -7.85
C GLY A 107 2.08 -4.34 -7.85
N PHE A 108 2.70 -4.53 -6.69
CA PHE A 108 3.87 -5.38 -6.50
C PHE A 108 3.53 -6.87 -6.65
N ASP A 109 2.44 -7.33 -6.04
CA ASP A 109 1.96 -8.71 -6.15
C ASP A 109 1.60 -9.06 -7.61
N PHE A 110 0.99 -8.11 -8.33
CA PHE A 110 0.75 -8.24 -9.78
C PHE A 110 2.04 -8.35 -10.60
N LEU A 111 3.12 -7.67 -10.19
CA LEU A 111 4.43 -7.72 -10.85
C LEU A 111 5.14 -9.06 -10.60
N VAL A 112 5.12 -9.54 -9.36
CA VAL A 112 5.84 -10.75 -8.94
C VAL A 112 5.17 -12.00 -9.49
N ASP A 113 3.84 -12.10 -9.37
CA ASP A 113 3.12 -13.27 -9.85
C ASP A 113 1.74 -12.90 -10.39
N PRO A 114 1.60 -12.58 -11.69
CA PRO A 114 0.29 -12.29 -12.28
C PRO A 114 -0.59 -13.55 -12.45
N ARG A 115 -0.03 -14.78 -12.43
CA ARG A 115 -0.77 -16.02 -12.74
C ARG A 115 -1.78 -16.39 -11.66
N LYS A 116 -1.39 -16.24 -10.39
CA LYS A 116 -2.29 -16.44 -9.25
C LYS A 116 -3.54 -15.54 -9.28
N LEU A 117 -3.52 -14.38 -9.97
CA LEU A 117 -4.70 -13.51 -10.07
C LEU A 117 -5.73 -14.12 -11.02
N GLN A 118 -5.25 -14.80 -12.06
CA GLN A 118 -6.08 -15.44 -13.08
C GLN A 118 -6.70 -16.74 -12.55
N GLU A 119 -5.98 -17.49 -11.71
CA GLU A 119 -6.50 -18.69 -11.05
C GLU A 119 -7.62 -18.36 -10.05
N THR A 120 -7.47 -17.32 -9.22
CA THR A 120 -8.55 -16.87 -8.32
C THR A 120 -9.75 -16.33 -9.11
N GLU A 121 -9.53 -15.62 -10.21
CA GLU A 121 -10.59 -15.19 -11.13
C GLU A 121 -11.39 -16.39 -11.68
N ALA A 122 -10.71 -17.48 -12.05
CA ALA A 122 -11.32 -18.68 -12.58
C ALA A 122 -12.11 -19.46 -11.51
N GLN A 123 -11.57 -19.57 -10.29
CA GLN A 123 -12.26 -20.22 -9.17
C GLN A 123 -13.51 -19.48 -8.71
N THR A 124 -13.55 -18.15 -8.79
CA THR A 124 -14.73 -17.36 -8.39
C THR A 124 -15.86 -17.39 -9.45
N LYS A 125 -15.65 -18.05 -10.60
CA LYS A 125 -16.64 -18.19 -11.68
C LYS A 125 -17.32 -19.55 -11.71
N ASN A 126 -16.75 -20.56 -11.03
CA ASN A 126 -17.38 -21.86 -10.79
C ASN A 126 -18.16 -21.83 -9.48
#